data_AF-A0AAD8YAC7-F1
#
_entry.id   AF-A0AAD8YAC7-F1
#
_cell.length_a   1.000
_cell.length_b   1.000
_cell.length_c   1.000
_cell.angle_alpha   90.00
_cell.angle_beta   90.00
_cell.angle_gamma   90.00
#
_symmetry.space_group_name_H-M   'P 1'
#
loop_
_entity.id
_entity.type
_entity.pdbx_description
1 polymer ?
#
loop_
_entity_poly.entity_id
_entity_poly.type
_entity_poly.pdbx_seq_one_letter_code
_entity_poly.pdbx_strand_id
1 'polypeptide(L)'
;MDLSDFPKLSELHLMEIDVEGDVRDIRECDFPSLEDLTLPESVVGGMMGHDFQSISDVPEVMQAIYRLKERDLFSDERYWRLSDESPDRYDERIVEAGTRRGWRWWGRCHCGTVSHACVGTSSCEINWFNREPDKESSDYEKYVQKLKQLEQQMDFYRGYLQPPTEDEYNRLCTILDLNNGT
;
A
#
# COMPACT_ATOMS: atom_id res chain seq x y z
N MET A 1 15.51 -19.77 19.74
CA MET A 1 14.45 -19.74 20.78
C MET A 1 13.20 -19.41 20.03
N ASP A 2 12.19 -20.30 20.06
CA ASP A 2 10.94 -20.03 19.39
C ASP A 2 10.08 -19.18 20.32
N LEU A 3 9.52 -18.11 19.79
CA LEU A 3 8.73 -17.21 20.61
C LEU A 3 7.37 -17.83 21.00
N SER A 4 6.96 -18.90 20.31
CA SER A 4 5.82 -19.75 20.70
C SER A 4 5.98 -20.40 22.08
N ASP A 5 7.19 -20.45 22.65
CA ASP A 5 7.47 -21.04 23.96
C ASP A 5 6.93 -20.18 25.14
N PHE A 6 6.41 -18.98 24.87
CA PHE A 6 5.96 -18.01 25.88
C PHE A 6 4.44 -17.73 25.78
N PRO A 7 3.58 -18.69 26.15
CA PRO A 7 2.12 -18.57 25.96
C PRO A 7 1.45 -17.49 26.82
N LYS A 8 2.16 -16.89 27.76
CA LYS A 8 1.67 -15.81 28.64
C LYS A 8 2.29 -14.45 28.33
N LEU A 9 3.09 -14.36 27.28
CA LEU A 9 3.72 -13.10 26.88
C LEU A 9 2.62 -12.14 26.41
N SER A 10 2.44 -11.03 27.14
CA SER A 10 1.44 -9.99 26.82
C SER A 10 2.03 -8.82 26.05
N GLU A 11 3.31 -8.53 26.24
CA GLU A 11 3.99 -7.39 25.62
C GLU A 11 5.35 -7.85 25.08
N LEU A 12 5.66 -7.47 23.83
CA LEU A 12 6.94 -7.74 23.21
C LEU A 12 7.47 -6.47 22.51
N HIS A 13 8.44 -5.82 23.14
CA HIS A 13 9.08 -4.62 22.62
C HIS A 13 10.52 -4.94 22.22
N LEU A 14 10.79 -4.90 20.91
CA LEU A 14 12.11 -5.20 20.33
C LEU A 14 12.81 -3.95 19.76
N MET A 15 12.38 -2.76 20.18
CA MET A 15 13.00 -1.51 19.77
C MET A 15 14.46 -1.45 20.23
N GLU A 16 15.34 -0.88 19.39
CA GLU A 16 16.79 -0.72 19.65
C GLU A 16 17.60 -2.02 19.77
N ILE A 17 17.01 -3.19 19.46
CA ILE A 17 17.72 -4.46 19.41
C ILE A 17 17.99 -4.83 17.95
N ASP A 18 19.22 -5.28 17.68
CA ASP A 18 19.62 -5.84 16.39
C ASP A 18 19.05 -7.26 16.23
N VAL A 19 17.78 -7.32 15.84
CA VAL A 19 17.05 -8.57 15.56
C VAL A 19 16.54 -8.53 14.13
N GLU A 20 16.85 -9.59 13.39
CA GLU A 20 16.27 -9.83 12.06
C GLU A 20 15.02 -10.71 12.17
N GLY A 21 14.11 -10.57 11.22
CA GLY A 21 12.91 -11.39 11.15
C GLY A 21 11.93 -10.90 10.11
N ASP A 22 10.79 -11.58 10.00
CA ASP A 22 9.71 -11.23 9.09
C ASP A 22 8.35 -11.40 9.76
N VAL A 23 7.50 -10.38 9.68
CA VAL A 23 6.14 -10.43 10.23
C VAL A 23 5.28 -11.53 9.61
N ARG A 24 5.60 -11.99 8.39
CA ARG A 24 4.89 -13.08 7.72
C ARG A 24 5.06 -14.41 8.44
N ASP A 25 6.14 -14.57 9.20
CA ASP A 25 6.42 -15.78 9.96
C ASP A 25 5.57 -15.89 11.25
N ILE A 26 4.95 -14.78 11.69
CA ILE A 26 4.05 -14.78 12.85
C ILE A 26 2.68 -15.34 12.43
N ARG A 27 2.35 -16.51 12.95
CA ARG A 27 1.09 -17.22 12.68
C ARG A 27 -0.01 -16.76 13.63
N GLU A 28 -1.24 -17.11 13.27
CA GLU A 28 -2.44 -16.79 14.05
C GLU A 28 -2.39 -17.39 15.47
N CYS A 29 -1.83 -18.59 15.63
CA CYS A 29 -1.70 -19.26 16.92
C CYS A 29 -0.45 -18.86 17.72
N ASP A 30 0.43 -18.05 17.15
CA ASP A 30 1.62 -17.60 17.83
C ASP A 30 1.26 -16.46 18.78
N PHE A 31 1.81 -16.53 19.99
CA PHE A 31 1.60 -15.56 21.07
C PHE A 31 0.11 -15.31 21.40
N PRO A 32 -0.62 -16.32 21.89
CA PRO A 32 -2.07 -16.23 22.07
C PRO A 32 -2.51 -15.17 23.10
N SER A 33 -1.61 -14.70 23.96
CA SER A 33 -1.89 -13.67 24.97
C SER A 33 -1.21 -12.33 24.69
N LEU A 34 -0.59 -12.16 23.53
CA LEU A 34 0.07 -10.90 23.17
C LEU A 34 -0.98 -9.83 22.90
N GLU A 35 -0.76 -8.67 23.47
CA GLU A 35 -1.61 -7.48 23.39
C GLU A 35 -0.83 -6.31 22.76
N ASP A 36 0.50 -6.26 22.93
CA ASP A 36 1.35 -5.22 22.32
C ASP A 36 2.61 -5.80 21.66
N LEU A 37 2.90 -5.38 20.43
CA LEU A 37 4.04 -5.82 19.64
C LEU A 37 4.74 -4.64 18.95
N THR A 38 5.96 -4.33 19.40
CA THR A 38 6.84 -3.35 18.76
C THR A 38 8.04 -4.04 18.10
N LEU A 39 8.22 -3.83 16.80
CA LEU A 39 9.26 -4.47 15.99
C LEU A 39 10.22 -3.43 15.38
N PRO A 40 11.55 -3.68 15.40
CA PRO A 40 12.55 -2.76 14.86
C PRO A 40 12.51 -2.70 13.32
N GLU A 41 13.24 -1.75 12.73
CA GLU A 41 13.33 -1.56 11.27
C GLU A 41 13.97 -2.73 10.52
N SER A 42 14.86 -3.46 11.20
CA SER A 42 15.55 -4.65 10.70
C SER A 42 14.61 -5.84 10.46
N VAL A 43 13.41 -5.82 11.05
CA VAL A 43 12.38 -6.82 10.79
C VAL A 43 11.56 -6.39 9.57
N VAL A 44 11.39 -7.29 8.61
CA VAL A 44 10.53 -7.07 7.45
C VAL A 44 9.10 -6.83 7.94
N GLY A 45 8.52 -5.67 7.59
CA GLY A 45 7.22 -5.22 8.09
C GLY A 45 7.26 -4.54 9.47
N GLY A 46 8.47 -4.22 9.97
CA GLY A 46 8.78 -3.44 11.18
C GLY A 46 8.13 -2.05 11.26
N MET A 47 8.22 -1.41 12.43
CA MET A 47 7.44 -0.20 12.73
C MET A 47 7.90 1.06 11.96
N MET A 48 9.20 1.18 11.67
CA MET A 48 9.78 2.38 11.04
C MET A 48 9.79 2.36 9.50
N GLY A 49 9.13 1.37 8.88
CA GLY A 49 9.10 1.21 7.43
C GLY A 49 10.35 0.52 6.93
N HIS A 50 10.23 -0.79 6.74
CA HIS A 50 11.23 -1.58 6.03
C HIS A 50 11.35 -1.07 4.58
N ASP A 51 12.58 -0.92 4.10
CA ASP A 51 12.87 -0.49 2.74
C ASP A 51 12.72 -1.66 1.78
N PHE A 52 11.58 -1.73 1.12
CA PHE A 52 11.33 -2.76 0.11
C PHE A 52 12.14 -2.49 -1.15
N GLN A 53 12.87 -3.49 -1.63
CA GLN A 53 13.60 -3.39 -2.90
C GLN A 53 12.68 -3.53 -4.11
N SER A 54 11.64 -4.36 -3.97
CA SER A 54 10.65 -4.61 -5.01
C SER A 54 9.26 -4.41 -4.46
N ILE A 55 8.38 -3.85 -5.28
CA ILE A 55 6.99 -3.67 -4.88
C ILE A 55 6.21 -4.98 -4.82
N SER A 56 6.69 -6.02 -5.51
CA SER A 56 6.10 -7.36 -5.44
C SER A 56 6.11 -7.95 -4.03
N ASP A 57 6.99 -7.45 -3.17
CA ASP A 57 7.23 -8.00 -1.83
C ASP A 57 6.28 -7.38 -0.79
N VAL A 58 5.72 -6.22 -1.10
CA VAL A 58 4.85 -5.46 -0.21
C VAL A 58 3.51 -6.15 0.09
N PRO A 59 2.77 -6.71 -0.90
CA PRO A 59 1.42 -7.23 -0.66
C PRO A 59 1.35 -8.30 0.44
N GLU A 60 2.27 -9.26 0.44
CA GLU A 60 2.27 -10.34 1.45
C GLU A 60 2.62 -9.82 2.84
N VAL A 61 3.57 -8.89 2.93
CA VAL A 61 3.97 -8.28 4.20
C VAL A 61 2.84 -7.43 4.76
N MET A 62 2.18 -6.63 3.92
CA MET A 62 1.02 -5.85 4.33
C MET A 62 -0.13 -6.76 4.78
N GLN A 63 -0.41 -7.86 4.08
CA GLN A 63 -1.40 -8.85 4.52
C GLN A 63 -1.06 -9.42 5.91
N ALA A 64 0.21 -9.72 6.19
CA ALA A 64 0.63 -10.17 7.52
C ALA A 64 0.43 -9.08 8.59
N ILE A 65 0.82 -7.83 8.31
CA ILE A 65 0.58 -6.70 9.21
C ILE A 65 -0.92 -6.53 9.49
N TYR A 66 -1.79 -6.67 8.48
CA TYR A 66 -3.24 -6.58 8.68
C TYR A 66 -3.77 -7.68 9.60
N ARG A 67 -3.35 -8.93 9.41
CA ARG A 67 -3.75 -10.03 10.31
C ARG A 67 -3.36 -9.76 11.76
N LEU A 68 -2.17 -9.19 11.98
CA LEU A 68 -1.70 -8.82 13.31
C LEU A 68 -2.46 -7.62 13.88
N LYS A 69 -2.85 -6.66 13.03
CA LYS A 69 -3.70 -5.53 13.42
C LYS A 69 -5.13 -5.96 13.79
N GLU A 70 -5.68 -6.98 13.13
CA GLU A 70 -6.99 -7.55 13.50
C GLU A 70 -6.99 -8.18 14.89
N ARG A 71 -5.80 -8.56 15.40
CA ARG A 71 -5.58 -9.00 16.78
C ARG A 71 -5.29 -7.84 17.76
N ASP A 72 -5.42 -6.60 17.31
CA ASP A 72 -5.15 -5.37 18.06
C ASP A 72 -3.70 -5.24 18.58
N LEU A 73 -2.74 -5.92 17.92
CA LEU A 73 -1.34 -5.98 18.37
C LEU A 73 -0.52 -4.70 18.11
N PHE A 74 -1.09 -3.72 17.41
CA PHE A 74 -0.39 -2.50 16.99
C PHE A 74 -1.22 -1.26 17.29
N SER A 75 -0.64 -0.33 18.05
CA SER A 75 -1.22 1.00 18.27
C SER A 75 -1.03 1.96 17.09
N ASP A 76 0.01 1.74 16.29
CA ASP A 76 0.53 2.74 15.37
C ASP A 76 0.31 2.38 13.90
N GLU A 77 0.26 3.40 13.05
CA GLU A 77 0.23 3.21 11.61
C GLU A 77 1.60 2.74 11.12
N ARG A 78 1.67 1.51 10.64
CA ARG A 78 2.87 1.02 9.95
C ARG A 78 2.96 1.70 8.58
N TYR A 79 4.07 2.37 8.36
CA TYR A 79 4.45 2.88 7.05
C TYR A 79 5.31 1.83 6.35
N TRP A 80 5.23 1.77 5.02
CA TRP A 80 6.21 1.07 4.20
C TRP A 80 6.68 2.04 3.13
N ARG A 81 7.89 1.82 2.63
CA ARG A 81 8.46 2.62 1.56
C ARG A 81 9.31 1.74 0.67
N LEU A 82 9.39 2.07 -0.61
CA LEU A 82 10.43 1.50 -1.46
C LEU A 82 11.78 2.11 -1.09
N SER A 83 12.82 1.30 -1.21
CA SER A 83 14.20 1.77 -1.11
C SER A 83 14.46 2.86 -2.14
N ASP A 84 15.34 3.80 -1.79
CA ASP A 84 15.70 4.90 -2.69
C ASP A 84 16.24 4.45 -4.05
N GLU A 85 16.85 3.26 -4.07
CA GLU A 85 17.48 2.60 -5.23
C GLU A 85 16.53 1.60 -5.93
N SER A 86 15.29 1.45 -5.46
CA SER A 86 14.35 0.50 -6.06
C SER A 86 14.04 0.90 -7.51
N PRO A 87 14.09 -0.05 -8.47
CA PRO A 87 13.68 0.22 -9.84
C PRO A 87 12.18 0.50 -9.95
N ASP A 88 11.40 0.08 -8.95
CA ASP A 88 9.95 0.32 -8.87
C ASP A 88 9.63 1.66 -8.19
N ARG A 89 10.64 2.45 -7.84
CA ARG A 89 10.47 3.73 -7.16
C ARG A 89 9.89 4.75 -8.12
N TYR A 90 8.64 5.09 -7.87
CA TYR A 90 7.89 6.15 -8.50
C TYR A 90 7.28 6.99 -7.36
N ASP A 91 6.45 8.01 -7.63
CA ASP A 91 5.72 8.64 -6.52
C ASP A 91 4.59 7.69 -6.08
N GLU A 92 4.86 6.73 -5.20
CA GLU A 92 3.83 5.89 -4.58
C GLU A 92 3.05 6.64 -3.50
N ARG A 93 1.75 6.33 -3.38
CA ARG A 93 0.93 6.79 -2.25
C ARG A 93 0.08 5.67 -1.69
N ILE A 94 0.07 5.58 -0.36
CA ILE A 94 -0.93 4.80 0.37
C ILE A 94 -2.26 5.51 0.27
N VAL A 95 -3.31 4.74 0.03
CA VAL A 95 -4.68 5.22 -0.03
C VAL A 95 -5.55 4.40 0.90
N GLU A 96 -6.50 5.08 1.52
CA GLU A 96 -7.48 4.46 2.41
C GLU A 96 -8.89 4.77 1.93
N ALA A 97 -9.77 3.77 2.01
CA ALA A 97 -11.19 3.86 1.76
C ALA A 97 -11.95 3.04 2.81
N GLY A 98 -12.40 3.69 3.88
CA GLY A 98 -12.96 2.98 5.04
C GLY A 98 -11.88 2.13 5.71
N THR A 99 -12.15 0.85 5.93
CA THR A 99 -11.17 -0.13 6.43
C THR A 99 -10.23 -0.65 5.34
N ARG A 100 -10.52 -0.35 4.07
CA ARG A 100 -9.72 -0.82 2.94
C ARG A 100 -8.49 0.05 2.77
N ARG A 101 -7.32 -0.55 2.67
CA ARG A 101 -6.08 0.14 2.32
C ARG A 101 -5.48 -0.44 1.06
N GLY A 102 -4.90 0.44 0.30
CA GLY A 102 -4.19 0.08 -0.90
C GLY A 102 -3.10 1.10 -1.15
N TRP A 103 -2.57 1.02 -2.35
CA TRP A 103 -1.58 1.96 -2.81
C TRP A 103 -1.75 2.15 -4.31
N ARG A 104 -1.23 3.26 -4.80
CA ARG A 104 -1.21 3.55 -6.22
C ARG A 104 -0.05 4.46 -6.54
N TRP A 105 0.35 4.43 -7.79
CA TRP A 105 1.30 5.38 -8.33
C TRP A 105 0.62 6.67 -8.71
N TRP A 106 1.39 7.72 -8.51
CA TRP A 106 1.09 9.05 -8.95
C TRP A 106 2.17 9.44 -9.96
N GLY A 107 1.74 10.01 -11.08
CA GLY A 107 2.65 10.60 -12.06
C GLY A 107 2.15 11.95 -12.50
N ARG A 108 3.07 12.85 -12.84
CA ARG A 108 2.71 14.03 -13.61
C ARG A 108 2.60 13.60 -15.06
N CYS A 109 1.44 13.83 -15.68
CA CYS A 109 1.32 13.64 -17.11
C CYS A 109 1.70 14.96 -17.83
N HIS A 110 2.41 14.84 -18.94
CA HIS A 110 2.89 15.96 -19.74
C HIS A 110 2.64 15.67 -21.23
N CYS A 111 1.39 15.35 -21.58
CA CYS A 111 1.01 15.34 -22.98
C CYS A 111 0.94 16.79 -23.46
N GLY A 112 1.61 17.12 -24.57
CA GLY A 112 1.73 18.50 -24.99
C GLY A 112 1.87 18.69 -26.49
N THR A 113 0.78 19.15 -27.11
CA THR A 113 0.79 20.33 -27.98
C THR A 113 -0.47 21.18 -27.76
N VAL A 114 -0.31 22.35 -27.13
CA VAL A 114 -1.18 23.56 -27.20
C VAL A 114 -2.66 23.48 -26.72
N SER A 115 -3.28 22.33 -26.48
CA SER A 115 -4.67 22.29 -25.95
C SER A 115 -4.83 21.39 -24.73
N HIS A 116 -4.71 21.97 -23.52
CA HIS A 116 -5.41 21.67 -22.27
C HIS A 116 -5.72 20.22 -21.79
N ALA A 117 -5.23 19.17 -22.44
CA ALA A 117 -5.55 17.81 -22.03
C ALA A 117 -4.38 17.22 -21.23
N CYS A 118 -4.59 17.10 -19.92
CA CYS A 118 -3.65 16.52 -18.97
C CYS A 118 -2.49 17.47 -18.54
N VAL A 119 -2.81 18.73 -18.22
CA VAL A 119 -1.95 19.46 -17.27
C VAL A 119 -2.42 19.09 -15.87
N GLY A 120 -1.82 18.04 -15.30
CA GLY A 120 -2.26 17.59 -13.99
C GLY A 120 -1.51 16.38 -13.46
N THR A 121 -1.90 16.04 -12.25
CA THR A 121 -1.45 14.84 -11.57
C THR A 121 -2.45 13.73 -11.79
N SER A 122 -2.00 12.63 -12.40
CA SER A 122 -2.84 11.45 -12.63
C SER A 122 -2.31 10.28 -11.83
N SER A 123 -3.23 9.39 -11.46
CA SER A 123 -2.90 8.19 -10.72
C SER A 123 -3.34 6.94 -11.45
N CYS A 124 -2.60 5.86 -11.22
CA CYS A 124 -2.93 4.52 -11.66
C CYS A 124 -4.11 3.94 -10.83
N GLU A 125 -4.61 2.79 -11.26
CA GLU A 125 -5.50 1.94 -10.47
C GLU A 125 -4.90 1.59 -9.10
N ILE A 126 -5.78 1.43 -8.12
CA ILE A 126 -5.37 1.12 -6.75
C ILE A 126 -5.13 -0.37 -6.61
N ASN A 127 -3.93 -0.72 -6.17
CA ASN A 127 -3.62 -2.05 -5.67
C ASN A 127 -4.05 -2.16 -4.21
N TRP A 128 -5.14 -2.90 -3.97
CA TRP A 128 -5.69 -3.09 -2.62
C TRP A 128 -4.98 -4.22 -1.88
N PHE A 129 -4.56 -3.97 -0.63
CA PHE A 129 -3.91 -4.97 0.23
C PHE A 129 -4.92 -5.96 0.83
N ASN A 130 -6.10 -5.45 1.17
CA ASN A 130 -7.16 -6.22 1.82
C ASN A 130 -8.43 -6.30 0.96
N ARG A 131 -9.27 -7.27 1.34
CA ARG A 131 -10.56 -7.51 0.70
C ARG A 131 -11.49 -6.32 0.88
N GLU A 132 -12.46 -6.24 -0.01
CA GLU A 132 -13.55 -5.28 0.12
C GLU A 132 -14.34 -5.54 1.41
N PRO A 133 -14.72 -4.50 2.17
CA PRO A 133 -15.52 -4.67 3.37
C PRO A 133 -16.91 -5.23 3.05
N ASP A 134 -17.48 -5.97 4.01
CA ASP A 134 -18.83 -6.51 3.88
C ASP A 134 -19.85 -5.40 3.71
N LYS A 135 -20.80 -5.60 2.77
CA LYS A 135 -21.84 -4.62 2.42
C LYS A 135 -22.74 -4.23 3.58
N GLU A 136 -22.86 -5.11 4.57
CA GLU A 136 -23.66 -4.91 5.78
C GLU A 136 -22.87 -4.23 6.91
N SER A 137 -21.55 -4.06 6.75
CA SER A 137 -20.72 -3.38 7.76
C SER A 137 -20.96 -1.87 7.77
N SER A 138 -20.82 -1.26 8.93
CA SER A 138 -20.90 0.20 9.10
C SER A 138 -19.82 0.97 8.32
N ASP A 139 -18.76 0.29 7.88
CA ASP A 139 -17.65 0.90 7.15
C ASP A 139 -17.81 0.83 5.64
N TYR A 140 -18.76 0.05 5.12
CA TYR A 140 -19.00 -0.08 3.68
C TYR A 140 -19.41 1.25 3.04
N GLU A 141 -20.26 2.04 3.70
CA GLU A 141 -20.67 3.34 3.17
C GLU A 141 -19.48 4.31 3.06
N LYS A 142 -18.62 4.34 4.09
CA LYS A 142 -17.38 5.15 4.08
C LYS A 142 -16.45 4.69 2.97
N TYR A 143 -16.30 3.38 2.79
CA TYR A 143 -15.52 2.79 1.71
C TYR A 143 -16.04 3.25 0.34
N VAL A 144 -17.35 3.10 0.05
CA VAL A 144 -17.93 3.47 -1.24
C VAL A 144 -17.79 4.97 -1.53
N GLN A 145 -18.03 5.83 -0.52
CA GLN A 145 -17.89 7.27 -0.69
C GLN A 145 -16.43 7.65 -1.00
N LYS A 146 -15.47 7.07 -0.28
CA LYS A 146 -14.05 7.37 -0.45
C LYS A 146 -13.50 6.77 -1.75
N LEU A 147 -13.92 5.58 -2.14
CA LEU A 147 -13.56 4.96 -3.41
C LEU A 147 -13.96 5.86 -4.59
N LYS A 148 -15.20 6.37 -4.60
CA LYS A 148 -15.65 7.32 -5.64
C LYS A 148 -14.77 8.57 -5.74
N GLN A 149 -14.32 9.12 -4.61
CA GLN A 149 -13.40 10.26 -4.60
C GLN A 149 -12.02 9.89 -5.17
N LEU A 150 -11.54 8.69 -4.88
CA LEU A 150 -10.25 8.22 -5.38
C LEU A 150 -10.30 7.91 -6.88
N GLU A 151 -11.38 7.32 -7.37
CA GLU A 151 -11.63 7.03 -8.79
C GLU A 151 -11.73 8.29 -9.65
N GLN A 152 -12.21 9.41 -9.10
CA GLN A 152 -12.20 10.72 -9.78
C GLN A 152 -10.79 11.29 -9.99
N GLN A 153 -9.77 10.71 -9.34
CA GLN A 153 -8.37 11.10 -9.51
C GLN A 153 -7.63 10.15 -10.48
N MET A 154 -8.33 9.16 -11.02
CA MET A 154 -7.82 8.12 -11.92
C MET A 154 -8.32 8.38 -13.34
N ASP A 155 -7.66 9.34 -13.99
CA ASP A 155 -8.00 9.77 -15.35
C ASP A 155 -7.04 9.16 -16.36
N PHE A 156 -5.84 9.73 -16.52
CA PHE A 156 -4.95 9.42 -17.64
C PHE A 156 -4.40 7.98 -17.65
N TYR A 157 -4.13 7.43 -16.48
CA TYR A 157 -3.59 6.07 -16.30
C TYR A 157 -4.66 5.05 -15.89
N ARG A 158 -5.94 5.34 -16.16
CA ARG A 158 -7.04 4.42 -15.88
C ARG A 158 -6.79 3.08 -16.59
N GLY A 159 -7.02 1.98 -15.89
CA GLY A 159 -6.76 0.62 -16.37
C GLY A 159 -5.32 0.13 -16.20
N TYR A 160 -4.40 0.97 -15.73
CA TYR A 160 -3.04 0.57 -15.40
C TYR A 160 -2.89 0.36 -13.89
N LEU A 161 -2.37 -0.81 -13.50
CA LEU A 161 -1.99 -1.13 -12.12
C LEU A 161 -0.49 -0.88 -11.88
N GLN A 162 0.18 -0.10 -12.73
CA GLN A 162 1.58 0.34 -12.59
C GLN A 162 1.84 1.48 -13.59
N PRO A 163 2.90 2.29 -13.43
CA PRO A 163 3.22 3.32 -14.41
C PRO A 163 3.40 2.69 -15.79
N PRO A 164 2.83 3.30 -16.85
CA PRO A 164 2.98 2.77 -18.19
C PRO A 164 4.44 2.83 -18.62
N THR A 165 4.82 1.90 -19.50
CA THR A 165 6.07 2.01 -20.26
C THR A 165 6.07 3.28 -21.13
N GLU A 166 7.25 3.68 -21.60
CA GLU A 166 7.37 4.86 -22.48
C GLU A 166 6.50 4.73 -23.75
N ASP A 167 6.46 3.55 -24.38
CA ASP A 167 5.64 3.29 -25.55
C ASP A 167 4.14 3.38 -25.24
N GLU A 168 3.70 2.85 -24.10
CA GLU A 168 2.31 2.95 -23.64
C GLU A 168 1.93 4.40 -23.33
N TYR A 169 2.81 5.14 -22.67
CA TYR A 169 2.63 6.56 -22.40
C TYR A 169 2.48 7.37 -23.70
N ASN A 170 3.35 7.13 -24.68
CA ASN A 170 3.30 7.82 -25.98
C ASN A 170 1.99 7.52 -26.73
N ARG A 171 1.50 6.27 -26.65
CA ARG A 171 0.18 5.90 -27.20
C ARG A 171 -0.96 6.60 -26.47
N LEU A 172 -0.92 6.68 -25.14
CA LEU A 172 -1.93 7.38 -24.35
C LEU A 172 -1.99 8.87 -24.71
N CYS A 173 -0.85 9.55 -24.87
CA CYS A 173 -0.82 10.93 -25.31
C CYS A 173 -1.41 11.10 -26.72
N THR A 174 -1.09 10.20 -27.66
CA THR A 174 -1.64 10.25 -29.02
C THR A 174 -3.18 10.10 -29.02
N ILE A 175 -3.71 9.19 -28.19
CA ILE A 175 -5.16 8.98 -28.05
C ILE A 175 -5.83 10.24 -27.49
N LEU A 176 -5.22 10.88 -26.48
CA LEU A 176 -5.75 12.13 -25.93
C LEU A 176 -5.79 13.25 -26.98
N ASP A 177 -4.74 13.43 -27.75
CA ASP A 177 -4.70 14.48 -28.78
C ASP A 177 -5.80 14.28 -29.83
N LEU A 178 -6.07 13.02 -30.23
CA LEU A 178 -7.17 12.69 -31.15
C LEU A 178 -8.55 13.01 -30.56
N ASN A 179 -8.74 12.77 -29.26
CA ASN A 179 -10.03 13.00 -28.59
C ASN A 179 -10.33 14.48 -28.31
N ASN A 180 -9.32 15.37 -28.31
CA ASN A 180 -9.49 16.81 -28.09
C ASN A 180 -9.51 17.64 -29.39
N GLY A 181 -9.30 17.00 -30.55
CA GLY A 181 -9.30 17.63 -31.88
C GLY A 181 -10.66 17.67 -32.60
N THR A 182 -11.77 17.34 -31.93
CA THR A 182 -13.16 17.38 -32.44
C THR A 182 -14.03 18.30 -31.60
#